data_AF-A0A699J7R2-F1
#
_entry.id   AF-A0A699J7R2-F1
#
_cell.length_a   1.000
_cell.length_b   1.000
_cell.length_c   1.000
_cell.angle_alpha   90.00
_cell.angle_beta   90.00
_cell.angle_gamma   90.00
#
_symmetry.space_group_name_H-M   'P 1'
#
loop_
_entity.id
_entity.type
_entity.pdbx_description
1 polymer ?
#
loop_
_entity_poly.entity_id
_entity_poly.type
_entity_poly.pdbx_seq_one_letter_code
_entity_poly.pdbx_strand_id
1 'polypeptide(L)'
;KVKVVDGSSLAVAVVLNSIPKGTTQVVIRGDFNKVAYYLALALCQRGIQVAISKEKDYQKLKSKLQSADDHDKLVLSRAYSQRIWLVGDGLSKEEQMKASKGTLIIPYSRFPPKEVREDCFYYTTPSMLTPKHLENVDSCENWLPRRVMSAWRIAGILHGLEGWNVNEYGNEIFNVDKVWEDSLHHGFTPLIKSVT
;
A
#
# COMPACT_ATOMS: atom_id res chain seq x y z
N LYS A 1 30.20 0.03 1.39
CA LYS A 1 29.35 -0.13 0.17
C LYS A 1 28.02 0.57 0.46
N VAL A 2 27.57 1.48 -0.40
CA VAL A 2 26.31 2.23 -0.20
C VAL A 2 25.12 1.26 -0.23
N LYS A 3 24.16 1.45 0.67
CA LYS A 3 22.89 0.72 0.69
C LYS A 3 21.82 1.56 0.02
N VAL A 4 20.94 0.89 -0.72
CA VAL A 4 19.86 1.55 -1.45
C VAL A 4 18.54 1.08 -0.89
N VAL A 5 17.67 2.04 -0.55
CA VAL A 5 16.35 1.82 0.02
C VAL A 5 15.34 2.58 -0.82
N ASP A 6 14.45 1.86 -1.51
CA ASP A 6 13.39 2.45 -2.31
C ASP A 6 12.11 2.66 -1.51
N GLY A 7 12.00 2.10 -0.29
CA GLY A 7 10.95 2.37 0.69
C GLY A 7 9.64 1.60 0.47
N SER A 8 9.67 0.59 -0.40
CA SER A 8 8.53 -0.27 -0.68
C SER A 8 8.04 -1.06 0.53
N SER A 9 8.91 -1.46 1.45
CA SER A 9 8.49 -2.26 2.62
C SER A 9 7.54 -1.49 3.52
N LEU A 10 7.88 -0.23 3.84
CA LEU A 10 7.01 0.62 4.66
C LEU A 10 5.77 1.05 3.89
N ALA A 11 5.86 1.27 2.57
CA ALA A 11 4.67 1.53 1.76
C ALA A 11 3.68 0.35 1.81
N VAL A 12 4.16 -0.89 1.67
CA VAL A 12 3.33 -2.10 1.86
C VAL A 12 2.73 -2.12 3.26
N ALA A 13 3.55 -1.91 4.30
CA ALA A 13 3.07 -1.91 5.70
C ALA A 13 1.96 -0.87 5.94
N VAL A 14 2.13 0.36 5.47
CA VAL A 14 1.14 1.43 5.64
C VAL A 14 -0.18 1.07 4.95
N VAL A 15 -0.13 0.56 3.72
CA VAL A 15 -1.36 0.15 3.01
C VAL A 15 -2.05 -1.01 3.75
N LEU A 16 -1.30 -2.04 4.15
CA LEU A 16 -1.86 -3.18 4.89
C LEU A 16 -2.56 -2.75 6.18
N ASN A 17 -2.00 -1.79 6.90
CA ASN A 17 -2.55 -1.27 8.15
C ASN A 17 -3.64 -0.20 7.96
N SER A 18 -3.82 0.31 6.74
CA SER A 18 -4.92 1.24 6.38
C SER A 18 -6.22 0.53 6.02
N ILE A 19 -6.17 -0.77 5.71
CA ILE A 19 -7.35 -1.56 5.35
C ILE A 19 -8.25 -1.73 6.59
N PRO A 20 -9.56 -1.43 6.51
CA PRO A 20 -10.47 -1.57 7.64
C PRO A 20 -10.49 -3.00 8.19
N LYS A 21 -10.54 -3.11 9.53
CA LYS A 21 -10.70 -4.40 10.21
C LYS A 21 -11.99 -5.09 9.75
N GLY A 22 -11.94 -6.40 9.57
CA GLY A 22 -13.06 -7.19 9.07
C GLY A 22 -13.21 -7.23 7.55
N THR A 23 -12.31 -6.58 6.80
CA THR A 23 -12.26 -6.71 5.34
C THR A 23 -11.97 -8.16 4.95
N THR A 24 -12.86 -8.77 4.17
CA THR A 24 -12.73 -10.16 3.67
C THR A 24 -12.26 -10.24 2.23
N GLN A 25 -12.44 -9.16 1.46
CA GLN A 25 -12.08 -9.09 0.05
C GLN A 25 -11.57 -7.70 -0.34
N VAL A 26 -10.55 -7.69 -1.21
CA VAL A 26 -10.02 -6.48 -1.85
C VAL A 26 -9.87 -6.71 -3.35
N VAL A 27 -9.71 -5.62 -4.10
CA VAL A 27 -9.33 -5.67 -5.51
C VAL A 27 -8.12 -4.82 -5.78
N ILE A 28 -7.16 -5.34 -6.54
CA ILE A 28 -6.00 -4.58 -7.02
C ILE A 28 -6.30 -4.05 -8.43
N ARG A 29 -6.12 -2.73 -8.60
CA ARG A 29 -6.31 -2.01 -9.87
C ARG A 29 -5.11 -1.11 -10.17
N GLY A 30 -5.02 -0.68 -11.43
CA GLY A 30 -3.84 0.03 -11.95
C GLY A 30 -2.67 -0.90 -12.30
N ASP A 31 -1.46 -0.37 -12.18
CA ASP A 31 -0.20 -1.03 -12.53
C ASP A 31 0.26 -2.02 -11.45
N PHE A 32 0.39 -3.28 -11.84
CA PHE A 32 0.82 -4.34 -10.95
C PHE A 32 2.35 -4.34 -10.76
N ASN A 33 2.80 -3.51 -9.82
CA ASN A 33 4.22 -3.31 -9.49
C ASN A 33 4.67 -4.15 -8.27
N LYS A 34 5.91 -3.92 -7.79
CA LYS A 34 6.47 -4.61 -6.61
C LYS A 34 5.58 -4.48 -5.37
N VAL A 35 5.07 -3.28 -5.09
CA VAL A 35 4.22 -3.01 -3.92
C VAL A 35 2.90 -3.78 -4.05
N ALA A 36 2.26 -3.74 -5.22
CA ALA A 36 1.04 -4.52 -5.49
C ALA A 36 1.25 -6.01 -5.28
N TYR A 37 2.38 -6.54 -5.75
CA TYR A 37 2.74 -7.95 -5.61
C TYR A 37 2.87 -8.36 -4.14
N TYR A 38 3.63 -7.63 -3.32
CA TYR A 38 3.80 -7.96 -1.90
C TYR A 38 2.54 -7.68 -1.07
N LEU A 39 1.73 -6.70 -1.44
CA LEU A 39 0.40 -6.50 -0.85
C LEU A 39 -0.49 -7.71 -1.08
N ALA A 40 -0.55 -8.21 -2.31
CA ALA A 40 -1.38 -9.35 -2.63
C ALA A 40 -0.95 -10.62 -1.88
N LEU A 41 0.36 -10.89 -1.81
CA LEU A 41 0.90 -12.00 -1.02
C LEU A 41 0.50 -11.90 0.46
N ALA A 42 0.77 -10.74 1.08
CA ALA A 42 0.49 -10.55 2.50
C ALA A 42 -1.01 -10.64 2.82
N LEU A 43 -1.87 -10.18 1.92
CA LEU A 43 -3.32 -10.27 2.09
C LEU A 43 -3.85 -11.69 1.94
N CYS A 44 -3.36 -12.44 0.94
CA CYS A 44 -3.71 -13.87 0.80
C CYS A 44 -3.30 -14.65 2.06
N GLN A 45 -2.09 -14.43 2.57
CA GLN A 45 -1.59 -15.06 3.80
C GLN A 45 -2.38 -14.66 5.06
N ARG A 46 -3.00 -13.47 5.06
CA ARG A 46 -3.94 -13.02 6.10
C ARG A 46 -5.36 -13.56 5.91
N GLY A 47 -5.57 -14.43 4.93
CA GLY A 47 -6.87 -15.04 4.63
C GLY A 47 -7.86 -14.13 3.90
N ILE A 48 -7.41 -12.97 3.41
CA ILE A 48 -8.22 -11.99 2.68
C ILE A 48 -8.20 -12.33 1.20
N GLN A 49 -9.39 -12.36 0.57
CA GLN A 49 -9.48 -12.62 -0.87
C GLN A 49 -8.97 -11.41 -1.68
N VAL A 50 -8.04 -11.64 -2.59
CA VAL A 50 -7.45 -10.62 -3.47
C VAL A 50 -7.91 -10.87 -4.91
N ALA A 51 -8.63 -9.90 -5.46
CA ALA A 51 -9.05 -9.92 -6.86
C ALA A 51 -8.04 -9.20 -7.77
N ILE A 52 -7.56 -9.89 -8.81
CA ILE A 52 -6.68 -9.34 -9.86
C ILE A 52 -7.41 -9.41 -11.20
N SER A 53 -7.35 -8.34 -12.01
CA SER A 53 -8.03 -8.28 -13.32
C SER A 53 -7.23 -8.85 -14.49
N LYS A 54 -5.89 -8.73 -14.44
CA LYS A 54 -4.97 -9.12 -15.52
C LYS A 54 -4.46 -10.54 -15.31
N GLU A 55 -4.66 -11.39 -16.32
CA GLU A 55 -4.26 -12.82 -16.29
C GLU A 55 -2.76 -12.99 -15.98
N LYS A 56 -1.92 -12.20 -16.64
CA LYS A 56 -0.46 -12.24 -16.46
C LYS A 56 -0.05 -12.02 -15.00
N ASP A 57 -0.69 -11.05 -14.34
CA ASP A 57 -0.40 -10.68 -12.96
C ASP A 57 -0.93 -11.73 -11.99
N TYR A 58 -2.12 -12.26 -12.25
CA TYR A 58 -2.71 -13.39 -11.53
C TYR A 58 -1.78 -14.62 -11.57
N GLN A 59 -1.34 -15.05 -12.76
CA GLN A 59 -0.45 -16.21 -12.91
C GLN A 59 0.91 -15.99 -12.23
N LYS A 60 1.47 -14.77 -12.36
CA LYS A 60 2.73 -14.40 -11.70
C LYS A 60 2.61 -14.57 -10.18
N LEU A 61 1.52 -14.08 -9.58
CA LEU A 61 1.30 -14.17 -8.14
C LEU A 61 0.98 -15.61 -7.71
N LYS A 62 0.14 -16.31 -8.46
CA LYS A 62 -0.24 -17.71 -8.21
C LYS A 62 1.00 -18.61 -8.11
N SER A 63 1.99 -18.41 -8.98
CA SER A 63 3.24 -19.19 -8.96
C SER A 63 4.10 -19.05 -7.69
N LYS A 64 3.75 -18.10 -6.81
CA LYS A 64 4.54 -17.72 -5.63
C LYS A 64 3.84 -18.01 -4.32
N LEU A 65 2.54 -18.30 -4.35
CA LEU A 65 1.80 -18.79 -3.21
C LEU A 65 2.20 -20.25 -2.96
N GLN A 66 2.42 -20.63 -1.72
CA GLN A 66 2.95 -21.96 -1.36
C GLN A 66 1.86 -22.92 -0.90
N SER A 67 0.84 -22.42 -0.20
CA SER A 67 -0.24 -23.25 0.35
C SER A 67 -1.48 -23.23 -0.55
N ALA A 68 -2.25 -24.32 -0.57
CA ALA A 68 -3.51 -24.38 -1.30
C ALA A 68 -4.52 -23.35 -0.77
N ASP A 69 -4.55 -23.14 0.56
CA ASP A 69 -5.42 -22.15 1.20
C ASP A 69 -5.16 -20.73 0.70
N ASP A 70 -3.88 -20.36 0.49
CA ASP A 70 -3.53 -19.06 -0.08
C ASP A 70 -3.99 -18.92 -1.54
N HIS A 71 -3.95 -20.00 -2.31
CA HIS A 71 -4.39 -20.00 -3.71
C HIS A 71 -5.89 -19.70 -3.81
N ASP A 72 -6.70 -20.21 -2.87
CA ASP A 72 -8.14 -19.95 -2.82
C ASP A 72 -8.46 -18.50 -2.44
N LYS A 73 -7.50 -17.78 -1.85
CA LYS A 73 -7.60 -16.34 -1.62
C LYS A 73 -7.28 -15.51 -2.85
N LEU A 74 -6.66 -16.06 -3.88
CA LEU A 74 -6.35 -15.33 -5.09
C LEU A 74 -7.39 -15.61 -6.19
N VAL A 75 -8.14 -14.58 -6.59
CA VAL A 75 -9.17 -14.71 -7.62
C VAL A 75 -8.89 -13.84 -8.84
N LEU A 76 -9.06 -14.41 -10.02
CA LEU A 76 -9.10 -13.64 -11.26
C LEU A 76 -10.49 -13.04 -11.40
N SER A 77 -10.61 -11.72 -11.31
CA SER A 77 -11.90 -11.05 -11.42
C SER A 77 -11.82 -9.69 -12.10
N ARG A 78 -12.68 -9.53 -13.11
CA ARG A 78 -12.94 -8.26 -13.81
C ARG A 78 -14.14 -7.52 -13.25
N ALA A 79 -14.71 -7.99 -12.13
CA ALA A 79 -15.79 -7.32 -11.44
C ALA A 79 -15.30 -6.03 -10.78
N TYR A 80 -16.24 -5.13 -10.46
CA TYR A 80 -15.97 -3.83 -9.84
C TYR A 80 -16.78 -3.63 -8.55
N SER A 81 -17.32 -4.73 -7.99
CA SER A 81 -18.25 -4.73 -6.85
C SER A 81 -17.54 -4.75 -5.48
N GLN A 82 -16.22 -4.96 -5.45
CA GLN A 82 -15.44 -4.94 -4.22
C GLN A 82 -15.46 -3.53 -3.61
N ARG A 83 -15.64 -3.45 -2.30
CA ARG A 83 -15.72 -2.19 -1.54
C ARG A 83 -14.35 -1.59 -1.24
N ILE A 84 -13.28 -2.38 -1.30
CA ILE A 84 -11.92 -1.95 -0.99
C ILE A 84 -11.06 -2.12 -2.23
N TRP A 85 -10.59 -1.01 -2.78
CA TRP A 85 -9.74 -0.95 -3.97
C TRP A 85 -8.35 -0.52 -3.58
N LEU A 86 -7.37 -1.40 -3.81
CA LEU A 86 -5.96 -1.04 -3.75
C LEU A 86 -5.55 -0.55 -5.14
N VAL A 87 -5.15 0.71 -5.26
CA VAL A 87 -4.94 1.35 -6.57
C VAL A 87 -3.50 1.80 -6.79
N GLY A 88 -2.94 1.40 -7.93
CA GLY A 88 -1.63 1.84 -8.38
C GLY A 88 -1.73 2.98 -9.37
N ASP A 89 -0.57 3.35 -9.92
CA ASP A 89 -0.50 4.21 -11.10
C ASP A 89 -1.25 3.55 -12.28
N GLY A 90 -1.61 4.35 -13.29
CA GLY A 90 -2.28 3.81 -14.49
C GLY A 90 -3.76 3.44 -14.32
N LEU A 91 -4.38 3.68 -13.15
CA LEU A 91 -5.84 3.59 -12.99
C LEU A 91 -6.54 4.61 -13.91
N SER A 92 -7.36 4.12 -14.84
CA SER A 92 -8.08 4.97 -15.79
C SER A 92 -9.33 5.60 -15.15
N LYS A 93 -9.78 6.72 -15.70
CA LYS A 93 -11.03 7.37 -15.23
C LYS A 93 -12.22 6.44 -15.42
N GLU A 94 -12.30 5.78 -16.57
CA GLU A 94 -13.37 4.85 -16.94
C GLU A 94 -13.41 3.64 -16.01
N GLU A 95 -12.24 3.16 -15.56
CA GLU A 95 -12.14 2.08 -14.58
C GLU A 95 -12.61 2.55 -13.20
N GLN A 96 -12.15 3.71 -12.75
CA GLN A 96 -12.55 4.27 -11.44
C GLN A 96 -14.06 4.57 -11.38
N MET A 97 -14.67 4.99 -12.50
CA MET A 97 -16.12 5.24 -12.59
C MET A 97 -16.99 3.99 -12.44
N LYS A 98 -16.41 2.79 -12.54
CA LYS A 98 -17.11 1.51 -12.32
C LYS A 98 -17.12 1.09 -10.86
N ALA A 99 -16.37 1.77 -10.00
CA ALA A 99 -16.38 1.50 -8.57
C ALA A 99 -17.79 1.73 -8.00
N SER A 100 -18.22 0.84 -7.10
CA SER A 100 -19.50 0.99 -6.42
C SER A 100 -19.51 2.22 -5.51
N LYS A 101 -20.68 2.84 -5.31
CA LYS A 101 -20.85 3.94 -4.34
C LYS A 101 -20.30 3.54 -2.97
N GLY A 102 -19.51 4.40 -2.34
CA GLY A 102 -18.89 4.19 -1.03
C GLY A 102 -17.68 3.25 -1.05
N THR A 103 -17.09 3.00 -2.21
CA THR A 103 -15.83 2.25 -2.31
C THR A 103 -14.71 3.03 -1.64
N LEU A 104 -13.89 2.35 -0.84
CA LEU A 104 -12.63 2.89 -0.32
C LEU A 104 -11.54 2.67 -1.35
N ILE A 105 -10.93 3.76 -1.80
CA ILE A 105 -9.82 3.76 -2.76
C ILE A 105 -8.55 4.06 -1.97
N ILE A 106 -7.74 3.02 -1.79
CA ILE A 106 -6.49 3.04 -1.04
C ILE A 106 -5.32 2.97 -2.03
N PRO A 107 -4.64 4.09 -2.30
CA PRO A 107 -3.51 4.08 -3.20
C PRO A 107 -2.31 3.34 -2.61
N TYR A 108 -1.58 2.62 -3.46
CA TYR A 108 -0.23 2.09 -3.17
C TYR A 108 0.84 2.73 -4.09
N SER A 109 0.45 3.72 -4.88
CA SER A 109 1.31 4.54 -5.74
C SER A 109 1.93 5.71 -4.99
N ARG A 110 3.07 6.22 -5.51
CA ARG A 110 3.71 7.42 -4.94
C ARG A 110 2.86 8.66 -5.14
N PHE A 111 2.24 8.79 -6.32
CA PHE A 111 1.36 9.90 -6.66
C PHE A 111 -0.10 9.53 -6.36
N PRO A 112 -0.89 10.48 -5.85
CA PRO A 112 -2.31 10.23 -5.61
C PRO A 112 -3.04 10.02 -6.94
N PRO A 113 -4.04 9.12 -6.98
CA PRO A 113 -4.90 9.00 -8.15
C PRO A 113 -5.72 10.28 -8.30
N LYS A 114 -6.15 10.57 -9.54
CA LYS A 114 -7.18 11.60 -9.75
C LYS A 114 -8.49 11.09 -9.15
N GLU A 115 -9.11 11.91 -8.31
CA GLU A 115 -10.42 11.63 -7.72
C GLU A 115 -11.50 12.01 -8.75
N VAL A 116 -12.05 11.02 -9.46
CA VAL A 116 -13.10 11.24 -10.47
C VAL A 116 -14.46 10.68 -10.08
N ARG A 117 -14.52 9.82 -9.05
CA ARG A 117 -15.77 9.21 -8.57
C ARG A 117 -16.13 9.80 -7.20
N GLU A 118 -16.95 10.85 -7.23
CA GLU A 118 -17.27 11.70 -6.06
C GLU A 118 -17.91 10.97 -4.87
N ASP A 119 -18.60 9.85 -5.10
CA ASP A 119 -19.26 9.07 -4.04
C ASP A 119 -18.38 7.93 -3.49
N CYS A 120 -17.08 7.95 -3.78
CA CYS A 120 -16.06 7.06 -3.20
C CYS A 120 -15.18 7.81 -2.20
N PHE A 121 -14.52 7.07 -1.32
CA PHE A 121 -13.62 7.65 -0.32
C PHE A 121 -12.17 7.40 -0.71
N TYR A 122 -11.41 8.49 -0.86
CA TYR A 122 -10.01 8.44 -1.26
C TYR A 122 -9.09 8.57 -0.06
N TYR A 123 -8.19 7.62 0.08
CA TYR A 123 -7.11 7.68 1.07
C TYR A 123 -5.92 8.41 0.46
N THR A 124 -5.08 8.97 1.32
CA THR A 124 -3.80 9.54 0.90
C THR A 124 -2.86 8.44 0.42
N THR A 125 -1.86 8.79 -0.38
CA THR A 125 -0.76 7.87 -0.68
C THR A 125 -0.08 7.40 0.61
N PRO A 126 0.56 6.22 0.62
CA PRO A 126 1.24 5.65 1.78
C PRO A 126 2.13 6.69 2.47
N SER A 127 1.69 7.13 3.63
CA SER A 127 2.28 8.23 4.38
C SER A 127 1.90 8.13 5.85
N MET A 128 2.69 8.78 6.69
CA MET A 128 2.50 8.81 8.14
C MET A 128 2.77 10.23 8.66
N LEU A 129 2.13 10.57 9.78
CA LEU A 129 2.44 11.79 10.53
C LEU A 129 3.84 11.66 11.16
N THR A 130 4.66 12.69 11.03
CA THR A 130 6.01 12.72 11.58
C THR A 130 6.03 13.01 13.08
N PRO A 131 7.00 12.45 13.82
CA PRO A 131 7.12 12.68 15.26
C PRO A 131 7.50 14.13 15.56
N LYS A 132 7.01 14.68 16.69
CA LYS A 132 7.14 16.11 17.04
C LYS A 132 8.59 16.64 17.04
N HIS A 133 9.55 15.78 17.38
CA HIS A 133 10.98 16.14 17.41
C HIS A 133 11.61 16.26 16.01
N LEU A 134 10.96 15.77 14.94
CA LEU A 134 11.41 15.99 13.57
C LEU A 134 10.98 17.39 13.13
N GLU A 135 11.91 18.34 13.21
CA GLU A 135 11.69 19.75 12.89
C GLU A 135 11.76 20.04 11.39
N ASN A 136 11.28 21.22 10.97
CA ASN A 136 11.35 21.71 9.59
C ASN A 136 10.70 20.79 8.55
N VAL A 137 9.70 20.01 8.96
CA VAL A 137 8.84 19.22 8.06
C VAL A 137 7.56 19.99 7.77
N ASP A 138 7.63 20.85 6.76
CA ASP A 138 6.45 21.53 6.23
C ASP A 138 5.59 20.54 5.45
N SER A 139 5.99 20.20 4.22
CA SER A 139 5.32 19.22 3.38
C SER A 139 6.38 18.40 2.64
N CYS A 140 6.34 17.08 2.78
CA CYS A 140 7.29 16.18 2.10
C CYS A 140 6.97 16.05 0.60
N GLU A 141 5.68 16.07 0.26
CA GLU A 141 5.17 16.07 -1.10
C GLU A 141 3.98 17.02 -1.18
N ASN A 142 3.82 17.75 -2.28
CA ASN A 142 2.85 18.84 -2.42
C ASN A 142 1.37 18.44 -2.24
N TRP A 143 1.05 17.15 -2.27
CA TRP A 143 -0.29 16.61 -2.01
C TRP A 143 -0.49 16.10 -0.57
N LEU A 144 0.56 16.08 0.26
CA LEU A 144 0.47 15.67 1.66
C LEU A 144 0.27 16.89 2.57
N PRO A 145 -0.55 16.75 3.62
CA PRO A 145 -0.75 17.81 4.59
C PRO A 145 0.52 18.09 5.38
N ARG A 146 0.51 19.17 6.16
CA ARG A 146 1.66 19.51 6.98
C ARG A 146 2.02 18.38 7.92
N ARG A 147 3.32 18.20 8.19
CA ARG A 147 3.85 17.19 9.11
C ARG A 147 3.56 15.74 8.69
N VAL A 148 3.14 15.52 7.44
CA VAL A 148 2.97 14.17 6.88
C VAL A 148 4.07 13.90 5.88
N MET A 149 4.66 12.72 6.00
CA MET A 149 5.76 12.27 5.16
C MET A 149 5.40 10.96 4.48
N SER A 150 5.76 10.87 3.20
CA SER A 150 5.68 9.65 2.41
C SER A 150 6.40 8.47 3.07
N ALA A 151 5.75 7.31 3.09
CA ALA A 151 6.29 6.06 3.62
C ALA A 151 7.63 5.70 2.95
N TRP A 152 7.78 6.04 1.67
CA TRP A 152 9.02 5.80 0.93
C TRP A 152 10.20 6.61 1.49
N ARG A 153 9.96 7.83 1.96
CA ARG A 153 10.99 8.68 2.59
C ARG A 153 11.27 8.26 4.02
N ILE A 154 10.21 7.94 4.77
CA ILE A 154 10.32 7.45 6.15
C ILE A 154 11.16 6.18 6.21
N ALA A 155 10.99 5.25 5.26
CA ALA A 155 11.77 4.01 5.22
C ALA A 155 13.28 4.28 5.18
N GLY A 156 13.74 5.25 4.36
CA GLY A 156 15.15 5.63 4.32
C GLY A 156 15.67 6.18 5.66
N ILE A 157 14.85 6.96 6.36
CA ILE A 157 15.17 7.46 7.71
C ILE A 157 15.30 6.29 8.69
N LEU A 158 14.34 5.36 8.71
CA LEU A 158 14.35 4.21 9.61
C LEU A 158 15.56 3.29 9.38
N HIS A 159 15.89 2.97 8.12
CA HIS A 159 17.09 2.20 7.81
C HIS A 159 18.36 2.88 8.36
N GLY A 160 18.43 4.21 8.33
CA GLY A 160 19.53 4.99 8.89
C GLY A 160 19.55 4.99 10.42
N LEU A 161 18.40 5.22 11.07
CA LEU A 161 18.28 5.24 12.53
C LEU A 161 18.58 3.88 13.16
N GLU A 162 18.12 2.80 12.52
CA GLU A 162 18.27 1.44 13.01
C GLU A 162 19.57 0.76 12.56
N GLY A 163 20.35 1.42 11.70
CA GLY A 163 21.60 0.87 11.17
C GLY A 163 21.42 -0.42 10.35
N TRP A 164 20.26 -0.61 9.70
CA TRP A 164 20.02 -1.82 8.90
C TRP A 164 20.94 -1.87 7.69
N ASN A 165 21.83 -2.86 7.69
CA ASN A 165 22.84 -3.02 6.65
C ASN A 165 22.34 -3.85 5.44
N VAL A 166 21.10 -3.60 5.01
CA VAL A 166 20.41 -4.36 3.96
C VAL A 166 20.06 -3.47 2.78
N ASN A 167 19.80 -4.08 1.62
CA ASN A 167 19.28 -3.37 0.47
C ASN A 167 17.77 -3.59 0.39
N GLU A 168 17.07 -2.59 -0.09
CA GLU A 168 15.64 -2.65 -0.40
C GLU A 168 15.43 -1.97 -1.75
N TYR A 169 15.76 -2.66 -2.85
CA TYR A 169 15.55 -2.15 -4.21
C TYR A 169 15.35 -3.29 -5.21
N GLY A 170 14.93 -2.95 -6.43
CA GLY A 170 14.66 -3.95 -7.46
C GLY A 170 13.42 -4.76 -7.10
N ASN A 171 13.56 -6.09 -6.95
CA ASN A 171 12.46 -6.99 -6.58
C ASN A 171 12.44 -7.36 -5.09
N GLU A 172 13.42 -6.90 -4.32
CA GLU A 172 13.55 -7.20 -2.90
C GLU A 172 12.74 -6.20 -2.06
N ILE A 173 12.14 -6.71 -0.99
CA ILE A 173 11.65 -5.90 0.13
C ILE A 173 12.35 -6.38 1.41
N PHE A 174 12.43 -5.50 2.39
CA PHE A 174 12.82 -5.84 3.75
C PHE A 174 11.65 -6.48 4.50
N ASN A 175 11.79 -6.67 5.80
CA ASN A 175 10.73 -7.19 6.65
C ASN A 175 9.66 -6.11 6.90
N VAL A 176 8.45 -6.36 6.39
CA VAL A 176 7.28 -5.45 6.45
C VAL A 176 6.82 -5.20 7.90
N ASP A 177 6.78 -6.25 8.72
CA ASP A 177 6.33 -6.12 10.11
C ASP A 177 7.37 -5.38 10.96
N LYS A 178 8.66 -5.69 10.75
CA LYS A 178 9.76 -4.99 11.44
C LYS A 178 9.79 -3.50 11.10
N VAL A 179 9.74 -3.13 9.82
CA VAL A 179 9.76 -1.71 9.44
C VAL A 179 8.52 -0.96 9.93
N TRP A 180 7.37 -1.65 10.03
CA TRP A 180 6.16 -1.10 10.62
C TRP A 180 6.35 -0.81 12.11
N GLU A 181 6.74 -1.81 12.90
CA GLU A 181 6.95 -1.68 14.35
C GLU A 181 7.96 -0.59 14.67
N ASP A 182 9.10 -0.57 13.97
CA ASP A 182 10.15 0.42 14.20
C ASP A 182 9.70 1.82 13.74
N SER A 183 8.84 1.94 12.71
CA SER A 183 8.23 3.23 12.36
C SER A 183 7.39 3.81 13.50
N LEU A 184 6.60 2.98 14.18
CA LEU A 184 5.80 3.38 15.33
C LEU A 184 6.68 3.71 16.53
N HIS A 185 7.75 2.93 16.77
CA HIS A 185 8.73 3.18 17.83
C HIS A 185 9.36 4.56 17.71
N HIS A 186 9.76 4.94 16.49
CA HIS A 186 10.33 6.27 16.20
C HIS A 186 9.28 7.39 16.17
N GLY A 187 8.02 7.09 16.49
CA GLY A 187 6.95 8.06 16.66
C GLY A 187 6.26 8.49 15.36
N PHE A 188 6.50 7.79 14.26
CA PHE A 188 5.67 7.96 13.06
C PHE A 188 4.29 7.37 13.31
N THR A 189 3.23 8.13 13.02
CA THR A 189 1.86 7.71 13.31
C THR A 189 1.07 7.52 12.02
N PRO A 190 0.37 6.38 11.84
CA PRO A 190 -0.46 6.14 10.65
C PRO A 190 -1.59 7.16 10.55
N LEU A 191 -1.94 7.53 9.32
CA LEU A 191 -3.08 8.41 9.07
C LEU A 191 -4.37 7.59 9.19
N ILE A 192 -5.00 7.58 10.36
CA ILE A 192 -6.32 6.97 10.53
C ILE A 192 -7.35 7.97 10.04
N LYS A 193 -7.93 7.74 8.85
CA LYS A 193 -9.21 8.38 8.52
C LYS A 193 -10.30 7.62 9.28
N SER A 194 -10.87 8.24 10.31
CA SER A 194 -12.13 7.76 10.89
C SER A 194 -13.18 7.76 9.78
N VAL A 195 -13.70 6.58 9.44
CA VAL A 195 -14.93 6.49 8.65
C VAL A 195 -16.01 7.07 9.56
N THR A 196 -16.38 8.32 9.30
CA THR A 196 -17.45 9.02 10.02
C THR A 196 -18.75 8.73 9.30
#